data_AF-A0Y118-F1
#
_entry.id   AF-A0Y118-F1
#
_cell.length_a   1.000
_cell.length_b   1.000
_cell.length_c   1.000
_cell.angle_alpha   90.00
_cell.angle_beta   90.00
_cell.angle_gamma   90.00
#
_symmetry.space_group_name_H-M   'P 1'
#
loop_
_entity.id
_entity.type
_entity.pdbx_description
1 polymer ?
#
loop_
_entity_poly.entity_id
_entity_poly.type
_entity_poly.pdbx_seq_one_letter_code
_entity_poly.pdbx_strand_id
1 'polypeptide(L)'
;MKLQRLTTLIIIVIAFSCGFYTAYLSFANTEITPLTSKTPADFEHQRADTTYNNNFKSNNSNPTLSFTSQTHEEVNQQNSFSSQVNQSDNIITMFNEVLSAYEKQNSNNTDANSTITEFKRLLSNSPSAINELLEHMHTLDFESQEFHYLISILHELPEKIGSKALLTSAIQMSQFDDAQSTTQFLLLASNMERTAENPEIHSALVNIAINTAQSARVSLDALNLIKPYVVNDYEKEQILSHLNALLDTNGSLSQDIIVSHWLRFSNSRERERFAYEYINLNQDLETRHTILQGLQSGLIPRTQSLKERLLNAANNHSDPLRNEAIQVLKSAFYISNIEYQQLTN
;
A
#
# COMPACT_ATOMS: atom_id res chain seq x y z
N MET A 1 -29.31 -10.50 -23.18
CA MET A 1 -28.46 -9.36 -22.77
C MET A 1 -28.29 -9.21 -21.25
N LYS A 2 -29.31 -9.47 -20.40
CA LYS A 2 -29.14 -9.39 -18.92
C LYS A 2 -28.38 -10.57 -18.29
N LEU A 3 -28.51 -11.78 -18.84
CA LEU A 3 -27.86 -12.98 -18.29
C LEU A 3 -26.34 -12.99 -18.49
N GLN A 4 -25.87 -12.37 -19.58
CA GLN A 4 -24.45 -12.32 -19.94
C GLN A 4 -23.66 -11.38 -19.02
N ARG A 5 -24.28 -10.28 -18.54
CA ARG A 5 -23.67 -9.36 -17.57
C ARG A 5 -23.57 -9.95 -16.17
N LEU A 6 -24.49 -10.85 -15.79
CA LEU A 6 -24.47 -11.52 -14.49
C LEU A 6 -23.35 -12.57 -14.41
N THR A 7 -23.11 -13.31 -15.49
CA THR A 7 -22.00 -14.28 -15.55
C THR A 7 -20.63 -13.63 -15.54
N THR A 8 -20.45 -12.48 -16.20
CA THR A 8 -19.15 -11.77 -16.19
C THR A 8 -18.84 -11.18 -14.81
N LEU A 9 -19.85 -10.69 -14.09
CA LEU A 9 -19.67 -10.13 -12.74
C LEU A 9 -19.28 -11.22 -11.73
N ILE A 10 -19.84 -12.43 -11.85
CA ILE A 10 -19.51 -13.57 -10.98
C ILE A 10 -18.07 -14.06 -11.25
N ILE A 11 -17.62 -14.07 -12.51
CA ILE A 11 -16.25 -14.50 -12.86
C ILE A 11 -15.20 -13.52 -12.33
N ILE A 12 -15.48 -12.20 -12.37
CA ILE A 12 -14.57 -11.17 -11.84
C ILE A 12 -14.45 -11.26 -10.31
N VAL A 13 -15.56 -11.53 -9.59
CA VAL A 13 -15.55 -11.70 -8.13
C VAL A 13 -14.78 -12.95 -7.70
N ILE A 14 -14.87 -14.05 -8.47
CA ILE A 14 -14.11 -15.29 -8.20
C ILE A 14 -12.61 -15.12 -8.52
N ALA A 15 -12.26 -14.36 -9.56
CA ALA A 15 -10.86 -14.08 -9.89
C ALA A 15 -10.18 -13.19 -8.84
N PHE A 16 -10.89 -12.18 -8.30
CA PHE A 16 -10.37 -11.30 -7.26
C PHE A 16 -10.19 -12.02 -5.91
N SER A 17 -11.06 -12.97 -5.57
CA SER A 17 -10.95 -13.74 -4.33
C SER A 17 -9.85 -14.81 -4.38
N CYS A 18 -9.55 -15.38 -5.56
CA CYS A 18 -8.41 -16.29 -5.74
C CYS A 18 -7.04 -15.58 -5.73
N GLY A 19 -6.96 -14.35 -6.25
CA GLY A 19 -5.72 -13.54 -6.23
C GLY A 19 -5.30 -13.15 -4.82
N PHE A 20 -6.26 -12.79 -3.95
CA PHE A 20 -5.98 -12.44 -2.56
C PHE A 20 -5.50 -13.63 -1.71
N TYR A 21 -6.00 -14.84 -1.97
CA TYR A 21 -5.63 -16.04 -1.20
C TYR A 21 -4.18 -16.51 -1.46
N THR A 22 -3.67 -16.33 -2.68
CA THR A 22 -2.32 -16.81 -3.05
C THR A 22 -1.20 -15.91 -2.51
N ALA A 23 -1.43 -14.60 -2.40
CA ALA A 23 -0.48 -13.69 -1.77
C ALA A 23 -0.38 -13.89 -0.24
N TYR A 24 -1.46 -14.30 0.42
CA TYR A 24 -1.48 -14.56 1.86
C TYR A 24 -0.78 -15.88 2.24
N LEU A 25 -0.91 -16.93 1.42
CA LEU A 25 -0.25 -18.23 1.64
C LEU A 25 1.26 -18.20 1.36
N SER A 26 1.74 -17.31 0.50
CA SER A 26 3.17 -17.12 0.21
C SER A 26 3.98 -16.70 1.44
N PHE A 27 3.40 -15.90 2.34
CA PHE A 27 4.04 -15.47 3.59
C PHE A 27 4.03 -16.53 4.70
N ALA A 28 3.21 -17.59 4.58
CA ALA A 28 3.04 -18.59 5.63
C ALA A 28 3.98 -19.81 5.52
N ASN A 29 4.64 -20.02 4.38
CA ASN A 29 5.37 -21.26 4.08
C ASN A 29 6.89 -21.12 3.86
N THR A 30 7.51 -20.01 4.25
CA THR A 30 8.98 -20.02 4.39
C THR A 30 9.38 -20.81 5.62
N GLU A 31 9.78 -22.07 5.41
CA GLU A 31 10.47 -22.90 6.41
C GLU A 31 11.68 -22.16 6.97
N ILE A 32 11.59 -21.72 8.22
CA ILE A 32 12.72 -21.17 8.97
C ILE A 32 13.58 -22.37 9.40
N THR A 33 14.75 -22.52 8.78
CA THR A 33 15.76 -23.49 9.21
C THR A 33 16.28 -23.07 10.60
N PRO A 34 16.26 -23.94 11.63
CA PRO A 34 16.66 -23.54 12.97
C PRO A 34 18.17 -23.33 13.04
N LEU A 35 18.59 -22.08 13.23
CA LEU A 35 19.97 -21.77 13.63
C LEU A 35 20.20 -22.26 15.07
N THR A 36 21.04 -23.28 15.19
CA THR A 36 21.58 -23.81 16.44
C THR A 36 22.18 -22.70 17.32
N SER A 37 21.84 -22.79 18.60
CA SER A 37 22.25 -21.97 19.74
C SER A 37 23.71 -21.52 19.76
N LYS A 38 23.93 -20.21 19.98
CA LYS A 38 25.02 -19.68 20.80
C LYS A 38 24.46 -18.61 21.73
N THR A 39 24.63 -18.86 23.03
CA THR A 39 24.33 -17.96 24.15
C THR A 39 24.97 -16.59 23.94
N PRO A 40 24.26 -15.45 24.12
CA PRO A 40 24.90 -14.16 24.25
C PRO A 40 25.19 -13.85 25.72
N ALA A 41 26.44 -13.48 25.98
CA ALA A 41 26.92 -12.94 27.24
C ALA A 41 26.29 -11.59 27.57
N ASP A 42 26.23 -11.27 28.86
CA ASP A 42 25.81 -9.99 29.43
C ASP A 42 26.44 -8.79 28.70
N PHE A 43 25.60 -7.88 28.22
CA PHE A 43 26.00 -6.53 27.84
C PHE A 43 25.17 -5.52 28.63
N GLU A 44 25.84 -4.88 29.59
CA GLU A 44 25.34 -3.74 30.35
C GLU A 44 24.98 -2.57 29.40
N HIS A 45 23.78 -2.00 29.56
CA HIS A 45 23.38 -0.77 28.90
C HIS A 45 24.02 0.44 29.57
N GLN A 46 25.02 1.04 28.93
CA GLN A 46 25.41 2.43 29.20
C GLN A 46 24.43 3.38 28.52
N ARG A 47 23.76 4.17 29.35
CA ARG A 47 22.83 5.24 29.01
C ARG A 47 23.64 6.44 28.50
N ALA A 48 23.45 6.83 27.24
CA ALA A 48 23.98 8.08 26.71
C ALA A 48 22.86 9.14 26.70
N ASP A 49 22.94 10.08 27.64
CA ASP A 49 22.19 11.33 27.62
C ASP A 49 22.80 12.26 26.56
N THR A 50 22.00 12.71 25.59
CA THR A 50 22.34 13.89 24.77
C THR A 50 21.16 14.83 24.71
N THR A 51 21.23 15.88 25.52
CA THR A 51 20.44 17.10 25.43
C THR A 51 20.85 17.87 24.16
N TYR A 52 19.92 18.09 23.22
CA TYR A 52 20.14 19.00 22.09
C TYR A 52 19.42 20.33 22.32
N ASN A 53 20.23 21.38 22.25
CA ASN A 53 19.91 22.78 22.54
C ASN A 53 19.46 23.46 21.23
N ASN A 54 18.18 23.78 21.08
CA ASN A 54 17.66 24.45 19.89
C ASN A 54 17.73 25.97 20.04
N ASN A 55 18.72 26.59 19.39
CA ASN A 55 18.72 28.02 19.09
C ASN A 55 17.93 28.27 17.80
N PHE A 56 16.65 28.66 17.94
CA PHE A 56 15.86 29.19 16.83
C PHE A 56 16.30 30.63 16.51
N LYS A 57 16.85 30.84 15.31
CA LYS A 57 16.82 32.16 14.64
C LYS A 57 15.86 32.07 13.45
N SER A 58 14.72 32.72 13.60
CA SER A 58 13.74 32.99 12.54
C SER A 58 14.36 33.93 11.49
N ASN A 59 14.27 33.57 10.21
CA ASN A 59 14.37 34.51 9.10
C ASN A 59 13.31 34.12 8.06
N ASN A 60 12.23 34.91 8.04
CA ASN A 60 11.22 34.95 6.99
C ASN A 60 11.84 35.40 5.67
N SER A 61 11.68 34.64 4.60
CA SER A 61 11.78 35.11 3.21
C SER A 61 11.05 34.13 2.29
N ASN A 62 9.85 34.50 1.83
CA ASN A 62 9.16 33.82 0.72
C ASN A 62 9.94 34.05 -0.58
N PRO A 63 10.28 33.02 -1.37
CA PRO A 63 10.75 33.23 -2.73
C PRO A 63 9.59 33.11 -3.73
N THR A 64 9.14 34.26 -4.23
CA THR A 64 8.33 34.36 -5.46
C THR A 64 9.25 34.13 -6.66
N LEU A 65 9.15 32.97 -7.31
CA LEU A 65 9.87 32.70 -8.56
C LEU A 65 9.24 33.51 -9.70
N SER A 66 9.96 34.53 -10.15
CA SER A 66 9.59 35.39 -11.27
C SER A 66 10.31 34.92 -12.53
N PHE A 67 9.57 34.50 -13.56
CA PHE A 67 10.14 34.21 -14.89
C PHE A 67 10.51 35.51 -15.59
N THR A 68 11.80 35.68 -15.88
CA THR A 68 12.31 36.78 -16.71
C THR A 68 12.42 36.30 -18.15
N SER A 69 11.59 36.84 -19.03
CA SER A 69 11.73 36.73 -20.48
C SER A 69 12.91 37.58 -20.93
N GLN A 70 13.89 36.99 -21.62
CA GLN A 70 14.88 37.72 -22.40
C GLN A 70 14.70 37.41 -23.90
N THR A 71 14.47 38.48 -24.65
CA THR A 71 14.36 38.54 -26.10
C THR A 71 15.71 38.79 -26.78
N HIS A 72 15.90 38.09 -27.91
CA HIS A 72 16.74 38.37 -29.10
C HIS A 72 18.28 38.32 -29.04
N GLU A 73 18.87 37.46 -29.89
CA GLU A 73 19.51 37.90 -31.15
C GLU A 73 19.64 36.75 -32.17
N GLU A 74 19.43 37.09 -33.45
CA GLU A 74 19.53 36.22 -34.63
C GLU A 74 20.98 35.85 -34.95
N VAL A 75 21.23 34.59 -35.29
CA VAL A 75 22.28 34.23 -36.25
C VAL A 75 21.72 33.22 -37.25
N ASN A 76 21.46 33.72 -38.46
CA ASN A 76 21.19 32.94 -39.66
C ASN A 76 22.33 31.96 -39.94
N GLN A 77 22.02 30.66 -39.97
CA GLN A 77 22.66 29.75 -40.91
C GLN A 77 21.68 28.63 -41.28
N GLN A 78 21.06 28.86 -42.43
CA GLN A 78 20.15 27.99 -43.14
C GLN A 78 20.92 26.78 -43.66
N ASN A 79 20.67 25.61 -43.07
CA ASN A 79 20.86 24.34 -43.77
C ASN A 79 19.67 23.43 -43.48
N SER A 80 18.94 23.17 -44.54
CA SER A 80 17.62 22.58 -44.61
C SER A 80 17.62 21.10 -44.24
N PHE A 81 16.92 20.74 -43.17
CA PHE A 81 16.09 19.54 -43.07
C PHE A 81 14.97 19.84 -42.06
N SER A 82 13.96 20.55 -42.54
CA SER A 82 12.72 20.77 -41.82
C SER A 82 11.92 19.47 -41.82
N SER A 83 12.11 18.68 -40.77
CA SER A 83 11.11 17.73 -40.28
C SER A 83 11.12 17.80 -38.75
N GLN A 84 10.87 19.00 -38.22
CA GLN A 84 10.17 19.11 -36.94
C GLN A 84 8.75 18.59 -37.18
N VAL A 85 8.62 17.26 -37.21
CA VAL A 85 7.35 16.60 -36.94
C VAL A 85 7.02 16.97 -35.51
N ASN A 86 5.84 17.58 -35.29
CA ASN A 86 5.25 17.78 -33.98
C ASN A 86 5.44 16.51 -33.12
N GLN A 87 6.39 16.54 -32.19
CA GLN A 87 6.67 15.39 -31.33
C GLN A 87 5.55 15.16 -30.31
N SER A 88 4.74 16.19 -30.01
CA SER A 88 3.66 16.14 -29.01
C SER A 88 2.49 15.21 -29.37
N ASP A 89 2.15 15.06 -30.66
CA ASP A 89 1.08 14.15 -31.12
C ASP A 89 1.59 12.72 -31.37
N ASN A 90 2.91 12.52 -31.25
CA ASN A 90 3.57 11.28 -31.65
C ASN A 90 3.62 10.27 -30.49
N ILE A 91 3.88 10.71 -29.26
CA ILE A 91 4.13 9.79 -28.14
C ILE A 91 2.86 9.10 -27.65
N ILE A 92 1.74 9.82 -27.57
CA ILE A 92 0.46 9.23 -27.19
C ILE A 92 -0.07 8.31 -28.28
N THR A 93 0.11 8.67 -29.55
CA THR A 93 -0.24 7.81 -30.69
C THR A 93 0.60 6.52 -30.68
N MET A 94 1.92 6.62 -30.49
CA MET A 94 2.81 5.46 -30.35
C MET A 94 2.45 4.60 -29.14
N PHE A 95 2.03 5.20 -28.02
CA PHE A 95 1.55 4.45 -26.86
C PHE A 95 0.29 3.64 -27.19
N ASN A 96 -0.68 4.24 -27.89
CA ASN A 96 -1.90 3.53 -28.31
C ASN A 96 -1.60 2.38 -29.29
N GLU A 97 -0.59 2.54 -30.15
CA GLU A 97 -0.09 1.46 -31.01
C GLU A 97 0.56 0.34 -30.19
N VAL A 98 1.33 0.69 -29.16
CA VAL A 98 1.91 -0.28 -28.21
C VAL A 98 0.82 -1.02 -27.45
N LEU A 99 -0.21 -0.33 -26.97
CA LEU A 99 -1.35 -0.94 -26.28
C LEU A 99 -2.06 -1.96 -27.20
N SER A 100 -2.33 -1.56 -28.44
CA SER A 100 -2.93 -2.42 -29.47
C SER A 100 -2.04 -3.61 -29.83
N ALA A 101 -0.72 -3.47 -29.72
CA ALA A 101 0.25 -4.53 -29.97
C ALA A 101 0.29 -5.55 -28.81
N TYR A 102 0.19 -5.07 -27.56
CA TYR A 102 0.09 -5.94 -26.37
C TYR A 102 -1.17 -6.81 -26.38
N GLU A 103 -2.31 -6.27 -26.79
CA GLU A 103 -3.55 -7.06 -26.92
C GLU A 103 -3.46 -8.18 -27.96
N LYS A 104 -2.55 -8.03 -28.94
CA LYS A 104 -2.32 -8.98 -30.04
C LYS A 104 -1.21 -10.00 -29.75
N GLN A 105 -0.52 -9.91 -28.59
CA GLN A 105 0.59 -10.81 -28.20
C GLN A 105 0.20 -12.29 -28.03
N ASN A 106 -1.07 -12.66 -28.08
CA ASN A 106 -1.49 -14.07 -28.18
C ASN A 106 -1.06 -14.76 -29.49
N SER A 107 -0.47 -14.01 -30.42
CA SER A 107 0.20 -14.52 -31.61
C SER A 107 1.65 -14.07 -31.57
N ASN A 108 2.63 -14.96 -31.74
CA ASN A 108 4.08 -14.69 -31.79
C ASN A 108 4.43 -13.66 -32.88
N ASN A 109 4.11 -12.39 -32.65
CA ASN A 109 4.19 -11.33 -33.61
C ASN A 109 5.45 -10.50 -33.31
N THR A 110 6.51 -10.76 -34.07
CA THR A 110 7.78 -10.04 -34.01
C THR A 110 7.63 -8.53 -34.13
N ASP A 111 6.61 -8.06 -34.85
CA ASP A 111 6.38 -6.64 -35.07
C ASP A 111 5.93 -5.94 -33.78
N ALA A 112 5.12 -6.61 -32.95
CA ALA A 112 4.66 -6.08 -31.66
C ALA A 112 5.83 -5.84 -30.69
N ASN A 113 6.77 -6.79 -30.62
CA ASN A 113 7.94 -6.66 -29.78
C ASN A 113 8.90 -5.56 -30.27
N SER A 114 8.98 -5.35 -31.59
CA SER A 114 9.75 -4.26 -32.18
C SER A 114 9.17 -2.90 -31.78
N THR A 115 7.85 -2.71 -31.90
CA THR A 115 7.16 -1.46 -31.51
C THR A 115 7.35 -1.14 -30.03
N ILE A 116 7.21 -2.14 -29.14
CA ILE A 116 7.43 -1.98 -27.69
C ILE A 116 8.88 -1.56 -27.41
N THR A 117 9.85 -2.21 -28.07
CA THR A 117 11.28 -1.94 -27.87
C THR A 117 11.64 -0.53 -28.35
N GLU A 118 11.11 -0.11 -29.50
CA GLU A 118 11.33 1.22 -30.04
C GLU A 118 10.73 2.31 -29.14
N PHE A 119 9.51 2.08 -28.63
CA PHE A 119 8.87 2.99 -27.69
C PHE A 119 9.70 3.16 -26.41
N LYS A 120 10.13 2.05 -25.78
CA LYS A 120 11.01 2.11 -24.60
C LYS A 120 12.32 2.84 -24.88
N ARG A 121 12.93 2.63 -26.06
CA ARG A 121 14.15 3.32 -26.49
C ARG A 121 13.90 4.83 -26.61
N LEU A 122 12.76 5.24 -27.16
CA LEU A 122 12.40 6.66 -27.27
C LEU A 122 12.27 7.28 -25.87
N LEU A 123 11.52 6.64 -24.97
CA LEU A 123 11.34 7.12 -23.60
C LEU A 123 12.65 7.24 -22.83
N SER A 124 13.53 6.25 -22.99
CA SER A 124 14.85 6.25 -22.33
C SER A 124 15.73 7.42 -22.74
N ASN A 125 15.55 7.94 -23.95
CA ASN A 125 16.37 9.01 -24.53
C ASN A 125 15.71 10.39 -24.49
N SER A 126 14.45 10.49 -24.05
CA SER A 126 13.68 11.74 -24.12
C SER A 126 12.91 12.02 -22.83
N PRO A 127 13.45 12.89 -21.95
CA PRO A 127 12.74 13.33 -20.75
C PRO A 127 11.40 14.02 -21.05
N SER A 128 11.29 14.74 -22.17
CA SER A 128 10.02 15.39 -22.56
C SER A 128 8.94 14.36 -22.92
N ALA A 129 9.31 13.26 -23.59
CA ALA A 129 8.37 12.19 -23.92
C ALA A 129 7.85 11.49 -22.66
N ILE A 130 8.68 11.35 -21.63
CA ILE A 130 8.25 10.83 -20.32
C ILE A 130 7.25 11.80 -19.67
N ASN A 131 7.55 13.10 -19.68
CA ASN A 131 6.63 14.09 -19.09
C ASN A 131 5.29 14.13 -19.81
N GLU A 132 5.26 14.10 -21.15
CA GLU A 132 4.02 14.04 -21.94
C GLU A 132 3.20 12.78 -21.61
N LEU A 133 3.85 11.62 -21.42
CA LEU A 133 3.16 10.40 -20.98
C LEU A 133 2.61 10.52 -19.56
N LEU A 134 3.34 11.15 -18.65
CA LEU A 134 2.86 11.35 -17.27
C LEU A 134 1.66 12.30 -17.26
N GLU A 135 1.69 13.39 -18.02
CA GLU A 135 0.55 14.29 -18.19
C GLU A 135 -0.66 13.55 -18.75
N HIS A 136 -0.47 12.71 -19.77
CA HIS A 136 -1.54 11.88 -20.29
C HIS A 136 -2.05 10.88 -19.24
N MET A 137 -1.16 10.21 -18.52
CA MET A 137 -1.50 9.27 -17.45
C MET A 137 -2.40 9.92 -16.38
N HIS A 138 -2.19 11.21 -16.06
CA HIS A 138 -3.03 11.95 -15.11
C HIS A 138 -4.44 12.26 -15.63
N THR A 139 -4.68 12.11 -16.93
CA THR A 139 -6.02 12.26 -17.52
C THR A 139 -6.80 10.95 -17.62
N LEU A 140 -6.13 9.81 -17.42
CA LEU A 140 -6.74 8.49 -17.55
C LEU A 140 -7.56 8.11 -16.31
N ASP A 141 -8.58 7.29 -16.53
CA ASP A 141 -9.24 6.56 -15.45
C ASP A 141 -8.23 5.58 -14.83
N PHE A 142 -8.17 5.52 -13.51
CA PHE A 142 -7.22 4.66 -12.83
C PHE A 142 -7.56 3.17 -12.96
N GLU A 143 -8.83 2.84 -13.21
CA GLU A 143 -9.25 1.46 -13.50
C GLU A 143 -8.98 1.08 -14.97
N SER A 144 -8.49 2.02 -15.78
CA SER A 144 -8.24 1.78 -17.20
C SER A 144 -7.03 0.86 -17.40
N GLN A 145 -7.14 0.02 -18.43
CA GLN A 145 -6.05 -0.85 -18.86
C GLN A 145 -4.83 0.00 -19.27
N GLU A 146 -5.09 1.12 -19.94
CA GLU A 146 -4.12 2.11 -20.39
C GLU A 146 -3.25 2.63 -19.24
N PHE A 147 -3.86 2.99 -18.12
CA PHE A 147 -3.13 3.48 -16.94
C PHE A 147 -2.15 2.44 -16.41
N HIS A 148 -2.60 1.19 -16.24
CA HIS A 148 -1.74 0.11 -15.75
C HIS A 148 -0.62 -0.27 -16.72
N TYR A 149 -0.88 -0.21 -18.03
CA TYR A 149 0.16 -0.43 -19.04
C TYR A 149 1.22 0.68 -19.03
N LEU A 150 0.83 1.95 -18.83
CA LEU A 150 1.79 3.04 -18.71
C LEU A 150 2.75 2.84 -17.54
N ILE A 151 2.22 2.52 -16.36
CA ILE A 151 3.05 2.23 -15.18
C ILE A 151 4.02 1.08 -15.48
N SER A 152 3.52 0.00 -16.09
CA SER A 152 4.34 -1.18 -16.41
C SER A 152 5.48 -0.83 -17.36
N ILE A 153 5.20 -0.08 -18.44
CA ILE A 153 6.22 0.35 -19.40
C ILE A 153 7.26 1.24 -18.72
N LEU A 154 6.83 2.19 -17.88
CA LEU A 154 7.72 3.10 -17.16
C LEU A 154 8.64 2.35 -16.18
N HIS A 155 8.14 1.32 -15.49
CA HIS A 155 8.98 0.47 -14.63
C HIS A 155 10.00 -0.36 -15.40
N GLU A 156 9.70 -0.76 -16.63
CA GLU A 156 10.61 -1.54 -17.48
C GLU A 156 11.70 -0.69 -18.16
N LEU A 157 11.70 0.63 -17.97
CA LEU A 157 12.73 1.51 -18.54
C LEU A 157 14.10 1.27 -17.86
N PRO A 158 15.20 1.35 -18.63
CA PRO A 158 16.55 1.18 -18.11
C PRO A 158 16.91 2.22 -17.06
N GLU A 159 17.91 1.91 -16.23
CA GLU A 159 18.49 2.80 -15.23
C GLU A 159 17.50 3.44 -14.23
N LYS A 160 16.32 2.81 -14.07
CA LYS A 160 15.22 3.28 -13.22
C LYS A 160 14.71 4.69 -13.58
N ILE A 161 14.87 5.11 -14.84
CA ILE A 161 14.46 6.45 -15.28
C ILE A 161 12.95 6.62 -15.12
N GLY A 162 12.15 5.65 -15.57
CA GLY A 162 10.69 5.72 -15.41
C GLY A 162 10.25 5.64 -13.96
N SER A 163 10.89 4.81 -13.12
CA SER A 163 10.62 4.79 -11.67
C SER A 163 10.88 6.13 -10.99
N LYS A 164 11.96 6.84 -11.38
CA LYS A 164 12.24 8.19 -10.87
C LYS A 164 11.18 9.19 -11.32
N ALA A 165 10.72 9.09 -12.57
CA ALA A 165 9.69 9.97 -13.10
C ALA A 165 8.34 9.75 -12.41
N LEU A 166 7.95 8.49 -12.17
CA LEU A 166 6.77 8.12 -11.39
C LEU A 166 6.86 8.64 -9.95
N LEU A 167 8.04 8.55 -9.32
CA LEU A 167 8.26 9.11 -7.98
C LEU A 167 8.07 10.62 -7.95
N THR A 168 8.69 11.36 -8.88
CA THR A 168 8.51 12.81 -9.01
C THR A 168 7.04 13.16 -9.23
N SER A 169 6.35 12.41 -10.08
CA SER A 169 4.92 12.59 -10.33
C SER A 169 4.08 12.35 -9.06
N ALA A 170 4.37 11.30 -8.29
CA ALA A 170 3.66 11.04 -7.04
C ALA A 170 3.89 12.17 -6.02
N ILE A 171 5.13 12.65 -5.89
CA ILE A 171 5.45 13.79 -5.02
C ILE A 171 4.65 15.03 -5.44
N GLN A 172 4.58 15.33 -6.74
CA GLN A 172 3.77 16.43 -7.25
C GLN A 172 2.28 16.26 -6.91
N MET A 173 1.71 15.08 -7.14
CA MET A 173 0.30 14.82 -6.83
C MET A 173 0.00 14.97 -5.33
N SER A 174 0.95 14.63 -4.46
CA SER A 174 0.78 14.79 -3.01
C SER A 174 0.70 16.24 -2.53
N GLN A 175 1.07 17.21 -3.37
CA GLN A 175 1.04 18.64 -3.04
C GLN A 175 -0.32 19.30 -3.30
N PHE A 176 -1.23 18.61 -4.00
CA PHE A 176 -2.56 19.11 -4.31
C PHE A 176 -3.60 18.49 -3.37
N ASP A 177 -4.44 19.34 -2.78
CA ASP A 177 -5.45 18.92 -1.79
C ASP A 177 -6.77 18.43 -2.42
N ASP A 178 -6.83 18.23 -3.73
CA ASP A 178 -8.04 17.77 -4.42
C ASP A 178 -8.15 16.23 -4.46
N ALA A 179 -9.38 15.74 -4.64
CA ALA A 179 -9.70 14.32 -4.60
C ALA A 179 -9.06 13.51 -5.74
N GLN A 180 -8.93 14.11 -6.93
CA GLN A 180 -8.33 13.44 -8.08
C GLN A 180 -6.83 13.24 -7.83
N SER A 181 -6.12 14.29 -7.42
CA SER A 181 -4.70 14.23 -7.11
C SER A 181 -4.40 13.28 -5.95
N THR A 182 -5.23 13.28 -4.90
CA THR A 182 -5.09 12.32 -3.78
C THR A 182 -5.22 10.87 -4.26
N THR A 183 -6.20 10.58 -5.11
CA THR A 183 -6.43 9.24 -5.66
C THR A 183 -5.24 8.80 -6.52
N GLN A 184 -4.77 9.68 -7.41
CA GLN A 184 -3.61 9.43 -8.26
C GLN A 184 -2.33 9.23 -7.45
N PHE A 185 -2.14 10.03 -6.41
CA PHE A 185 -1.03 9.87 -5.48
C PHE A 185 -1.03 8.48 -4.83
N LEU A 186 -2.15 8.07 -4.22
CA LEU A 186 -2.26 6.76 -3.56
C LEU A 186 -1.99 5.60 -4.51
N LEU A 187 -2.44 5.73 -5.75
CA LEU A 187 -2.23 4.72 -6.77
C LEU A 187 -0.79 4.65 -7.27
N LEU A 188 -0.16 5.79 -7.53
CA LEU A 188 1.26 5.82 -7.85
C LEU A 188 2.06 5.23 -6.67
N ALA A 189 1.73 5.64 -5.44
CA ALA A 189 2.34 5.13 -4.22
C ALA A 189 2.18 3.61 -4.06
N SER A 190 1.05 3.03 -4.46
CA SER A 190 0.81 1.58 -4.38
C SER A 190 1.59 0.77 -5.42
N ASN A 191 1.93 1.39 -6.55
CA ASN A 191 2.68 0.74 -7.63
C ASN A 191 4.20 0.93 -7.52
N MET A 192 4.67 1.91 -6.75
CA MET A 192 6.10 2.17 -6.58
C MET A 192 6.78 1.18 -5.63
N GLU A 193 8.03 0.82 -5.94
CA GLU A 193 8.89 0.12 -4.99
C GLU A 193 9.37 1.08 -3.90
N ARG A 194 9.40 0.60 -2.64
CA ARG A 194 9.98 1.34 -1.49
C ARG A 194 9.33 2.69 -1.19
N THR A 195 8.06 2.85 -1.55
CA THR A 195 7.21 4.02 -1.28
C THR A 195 7.36 4.58 0.15
N ALA A 196 7.33 3.70 1.15
CA ALA A 196 7.43 4.07 2.56
C ALA A 196 8.85 4.49 3.03
N GLU A 197 9.88 4.34 2.20
CA GLU A 197 11.25 4.78 2.51
C GLU A 197 11.53 6.19 2.01
N ASN A 198 10.70 6.74 1.12
CA ASN A 198 10.79 8.14 0.70
C ASN A 198 10.08 9.03 1.74
N PRO A 199 10.78 10.00 2.38
CA PRO A 199 10.19 10.84 3.42
C PRO A 199 9.01 11.71 2.96
N GLU A 200 9.02 12.19 1.72
CA GLU A 200 7.96 13.04 1.18
C GLU A 200 6.69 12.22 0.95
N ILE A 201 6.84 11.03 0.36
CA ILE A 201 5.73 10.09 0.17
C ILE A 201 5.19 9.60 1.52
N HIS A 202 6.06 9.24 2.46
CA HIS A 202 5.67 8.84 3.82
C HIS A 202 4.87 9.94 4.51
N SER A 203 5.39 11.18 4.50
CA SER A 203 4.71 12.32 5.11
C SER A 203 3.34 12.58 4.48
N ALA A 204 3.23 12.47 3.15
CA ALA A 204 1.97 12.62 2.45
C ALA A 204 0.97 11.52 2.81
N LEU A 205 1.41 10.26 2.86
CA LEU A 205 0.57 9.13 3.27
C LEU A 205 0.06 9.30 4.70
N VAL A 206 0.93 9.65 5.64
CA VAL A 206 0.56 9.91 7.05
C VAL A 206 -0.45 11.05 7.13
N ASN A 207 -0.23 12.14 6.39
CA ASN A 207 -1.17 13.27 6.35
C ASN A 207 -2.54 12.85 5.82
N ILE A 208 -2.61 12.10 4.72
CA ILE A 208 -3.88 11.60 4.17
C ILE A 208 -4.57 10.66 5.16
N ALA A 209 -3.81 9.74 5.78
CA ALA A 209 -4.33 8.79 6.75
C ALA A 209 -5.02 9.46 7.95
N ILE A 210 -4.49 10.58 8.43
CA ILE A 210 -4.97 11.24 9.65
C ILE A 210 -5.97 12.37 9.34
N ASN A 211 -5.69 13.17 8.31
CA ASN A 211 -6.32 14.48 8.10
C ASN A 211 -7.24 14.54 6.87
N THR A 212 -7.41 13.46 6.10
CA THR A 212 -8.25 13.52 4.90
C THR A 212 -9.71 13.85 5.24
N ALA A 213 -10.25 14.84 4.53
CA ALA A 213 -11.66 15.22 4.61
C ALA A 213 -12.55 14.43 3.64
N GLN A 214 -11.98 13.51 2.85
CA GLN A 214 -12.70 12.83 1.77
C GLN A 214 -13.59 11.71 2.31
N SER A 215 -13.02 10.53 2.57
CA SER A 215 -13.75 9.39 3.11
C SER A 215 -12.84 8.55 3.99
N ALA A 216 -13.45 7.79 4.91
CA ALA A 216 -12.71 6.81 5.72
C ALA A 216 -11.95 5.81 4.83
N ARG A 217 -12.49 5.45 3.66
CA ARG A 217 -11.81 4.55 2.71
C ARG A 217 -10.47 5.11 2.23
N VAL A 218 -10.41 6.40 1.90
CA VAL A 218 -9.16 7.06 1.47
C VAL A 218 -8.12 7.06 2.60
N SER A 219 -8.55 7.28 3.84
CA SER A 219 -7.68 7.15 5.01
C SER A 219 -7.12 5.71 5.15
N LEU A 220 -7.98 4.70 5.04
CA LEU A 220 -7.59 3.28 5.13
C LEU A 220 -6.67 2.85 3.98
N ASP A 221 -6.92 3.33 2.76
CA ASP A 221 -6.06 3.10 1.59
C ASP A 221 -4.67 3.70 1.79
N ALA A 222 -4.56 4.92 2.34
CA ALA A 222 -3.28 5.51 2.71
C ALA A 222 -2.58 4.69 3.81
N LEU A 223 -3.32 4.27 4.84
CA LEU A 223 -2.78 3.40 5.87
C LEU A 223 -2.21 2.12 5.27
N ASN A 224 -2.86 1.47 4.30
CA ASN A 224 -2.35 0.25 3.65
C ASN A 224 -0.93 0.39 3.08
N LEU A 225 -0.54 1.60 2.67
CA LEU A 225 0.77 1.87 2.08
C LEU A 225 1.84 2.24 3.11
N ILE A 226 1.43 2.58 4.34
CA ILE A 226 2.34 2.93 5.44
C ILE A 226 2.80 1.66 6.16
N LYS A 227 4.12 1.46 6.25
CA LYS A 227 4.71 0.36 7.01
C LYS A 227 4.79 0.74 8.50
N PRO A 228 4.27 -0.06 9.44
CA PRO A 228 4.23 0.31 10.86
C PRO A 228 5.59 0.64 11.48
N TYR A 229 6.67 0.01 11.02
CA TYR A 229 8.01 0.20 11.57
C TYR A 229 8.72 1.48 11.12
N VAL A 230 8.17 2.21 10.14
CA VAL A 230 8.71 3.50 9.71
C VAL A 230 8.00 4.69 10.37
N VAL A 231 6.93 4.42 11.12
CA VAL A 231 6.12 5.43 11.82
C VAL A 231 6.76 5.76 13.17
N ASN A 232 6.93 7.04 13.46
CA ASN A 232 7.44 7.47 14.77
C ASN A 232 6.33 7.46 15.84
N ASP A 233 6.71 7.58 17.13
CA ASP A 233 5.74 7.48 18.23
C ASP A 233 4.63 8.53 18.17
N TYR A 234 4.92 9.75 17.72
CA TYR A 234 3.93 10.81 17.57
C TYR A 234 2.92 10.50 16.46
N GLU A 235 3.41 10.13 15.27
CA GLU A 235 2.56 9.72 14.15
C GLU A 235 1.71 8.51 14.52
N LYS A 236 2.28 7.54 15.23
CA LYS A 236 1.57 6.35 15.71
C LYS A 236 0.41 6.76 16.62
N GLU A 237 0.63 7.66 17.57
CA GLU A 237 -0.42 8.15 18.47
C GLU A 237 -1.55 8.83 17.69
N GLN A 238 -1.22 9.66 16.70
CA GLN A 238 -2.22 10.30 15.84
C GLN A 238 -3.02 9.29 15.02
N ILE A 239 -2.35 8.30 14.42
CA ILE A 239 -3.00 7.22 13.65
C ILE A 239 -3.94 6.41 14.55
N LEU A 240 -3.49 6.00 15.74
CA LEU A 240 -4.33 5.22 16.65
C LEU A 240 -5.50 6.06 17.19
N SER A 241 -5.29 7.34 17.48
CA SER A 241 -6.37 8.25 17.87
C SER A 241 -7.43 8.39 16.77
N HIS A 242 -7.01 8.53 15.51
CA HIS A 242 -7.91 8.59 14.37
C HIS A 242 -8.69 7.28 14.21
N LEU A 243 -8.00 6.13 14.27
CA LEU A 243 -8.64 4.82 14.17
C LEU A 243 -9.64 4.56 15.31
N ASN A 244 -9.35 4.97 16.54
CA ASN A 244 -10.30 4.88 17.66
C ASN A 244 -11.56 5.72 17.39
N ALA A 245 -11.40 6.95 16.88
CA ALA A 245 -12.54 7.79 16.51
C ALA A 245 -13.41 7.14 15.41
N LEU A 246 -12.79 6.44 14.45
CA LEU A 246 -13.52 5.66 13.44
C LEU A 246 -14.23 4.44 14.04
N LEU A 247 -13.63 3.74 15.00
CA LEU A 247 -14.27 2.62 15.71
C LEU A 247 -15.48 3.09 16.54
N ASP A 248 -15.41 4.28 17.12
CA ASP A 248 -16.50 4.88 17.91
C ASP A 248 -17.69 5.30 17.03
N THR A 249 -17.47 5.51 15.72
CA THR A 249 -18.57 5.70 14.77
C THR A 249 -19.26 4.37 14.46
N ASN A 250 -20.14 3.96 15.39
CA ASN A 250 -20.93 2.73 15.33
C ASN A 250 -21.60 2.53 13.95
N GLY A 251 -21.22 1.46 13.24
CA GLY A 251 -21.96 0.98 12.07
C GLY A 251 -21.28 1.10 10.71
N SER A 252 -19.94 1.14 10.64
CA SER A 252 -19.27 1.08 9.33
C SER A 252 -19.18 -0.35 8.79
N LEU A 253 -19.33 -0.52 7.48
CA LEU A 253 -19.07 -1.77 6.71
C LEU A 253 -17.58 -2.17 6.71
N SER A 254 -16.75 -1.58 7.58
CA SER A 254 -15.29 -1.67 7.53
C SER A 254 -14.69 -1.81 8.92
N GLN A 255 -15.46 -2.28 9.90
CA GLN A 255 -15.00 -2.48 11.28
C GLN A 255 -13.79 -3.41 11.33
N ASP A 256 -13.85 -4.53 10.60
CA ASP A 256 -12.76 -5.49 10.45
C ASP A 256 -11.48 -4.84 9.89
N ILE A 257 -11.62 -4.00 8.86
CA ILE A 257 -10.50 -3.27 8.24
C ILE A 257 -9.89 -2.28 9.24
N ILE A 258 -10.72 -1.49 9.94
CA ILE A 258 -10.25 -0.51 10.93
C ILE A 258 -9.54 -1.23 12.08
N VAL A 259 -10.11 -2.31 12.62
CA VAL A 259 -9.48 -3.12 13.67
C VAL A 259 -8.17 -3.72 13.19
N SER A 260 -8.10 -4.22 11.95
CA SER A 260 -6.88 -4.76 11.36
C SER A 260 -5.77 -3.70 11.32
N HIS A 261 -6.07 -2.47 10.87
CA HIS A 261 -5.11 -1.36 10.92
C HIS A 261 -4.73 -0.99 12.35
N TRP A 262 -5.70 -0.93 13.26
CA TRP A 262 -5.46 -0.62 14.67
C TRP A 262 -4.46 -1.61 15.29
N LEU A 263 -4.68 -2.91 15.07
CA LEU A 263 -3.76 -3.96 15.52
C LEU A 263 -2.39 -3.81 14.86
N ARG A 264 -2.34 -3.48 13.57
CA ARG A 264 -1.10 -3.38 12.80
C ARG A 264 -0.17 -2.26 13.30
N PHE A 265 -0.73 -1.12 13.72
CA PHE A 265 0.03 0.02 14.25
C PHE A 265 0.23 -0.02 15.77
N SER A 266 -0.50 -0.88 16.48
CA SER A 266 -0.39 -1.04 17.93
C SER A 266 0.84 -1.84 18.37
N ASN A 267 1.36 -1.53 19.56
CA ASN A 267 2.41 -2.34 20.19
C ASN A 267 1.85 -3.65 20.75
N SER A 268 2.74 -4.54 21.23
CA SER A 268 2.34 -5.85 21.76
C SER A 268 1.36 -5.76 22.93
N ARG A 269 1.53 -4.77 23.82
CA ARG A 269 0.72 -4.64 25.03
C ARG A 269 -0.67 -4.10 24.72
N GLU A 270 -0.76 -3.13 23.83
CA GLU A 270 -2.01 -2.58 23.29
C GLU A 270 -2.83 -3.69 22.61
N ARG A 271 -2.19 -4.47 21.73
CA ARG A 271 -2.82 -5.61 21.04
C ARG A 271 -3.33 -6.68 22.01
N GLU A 272 -2.53 -7.05 23.01
CA GLU A 272 -2.96 -8.02 24.03
C GLU A 272 -4.18 -7.52 24.78
N ARG A 273 -4.14 -6.28 25.27
CA ARG A 273 -5.25 -5.69 26.03
C ARG A 273 -6.52 -5.61 25.19
N PHE A 274 -6.42 -5.15 23.95
CA PHE A 274 -7.54 -5.08 23.02
C PHE A 274 -8.13 -6.47 22.75
N ALA A 275 -7.29 -7.46 22.44
CA ALA A 275 -7.75 -8.83 22.26
C ALA A 275 -8.46 -9.37 23.51
N TYR A 276 -7.90 -9.11 24.69
CA TYR A 276 -8.46 -9.57 25.95
C TYR A 276 -9.85 -8.99 26.19
N GLU A 277 -10.05 -7.70 25.92
CA GLU A 277 -11.33 -7.01 26.09
C GLU A 277 -12.41 -7.56 25.13
N TYR A 278 -12.07 -7.84 23.87
CA TYR A 278 -13.07 -8.10 22.82
C TYR A 278 -13.30 -9.57 22.46
N ILE A 279 -12.36 -10.49 22.71
CA ILE A 279 -12.42 -11.88 22.19
C ILE A 279 -13.70 -12.67 22.59
N ASN A 280 -14.33 -12.30 23.70
CA ASN A 280 -15.58 -12.91 24.20
C ASN A 280 -16.78 -11.93 24.21
N LEU A 281 -16.69 -10.82 23.49
CA LEU A 281 -17.75 -9.80 23.42
C LEU A 281 -18.78 -10.15 22.35
N ASN A 282 -19.83 -10.89 22.73
CA ASN A 282 -20.81 -11.48 21.79
C ASN A 282 -21.49 -10.53 20.80
N GLN A 283 -21.46 -9.22 21.03
CA GLN A 283 -22.16 -8.21 20.21
C GLN A 283 -21.34 -7.77 18.99
N ASP A 284 -20.02 -8.02 18.95
CA ASP A 284 -19.13 -7.56 17.88
C ASP A 284 -18.37 -8.73 17.24
N LEU A 285 -19.03 -9.40 16.30
CA LEU A 285 -18.47 -10.59 15.65
C LEU A 285 -17.31 -10.26 14.70
N GLU A 286 -17.34 -9.10 14.04
CA GLU A 286 -16.31 -8.69 13.08
C GLU A 286 -14.98 -8.40 13.79
N THR A 287 -15.02 -7.65 14.89
CA THR A 287 -13.83 -7.40 15.71
C THR A 287 -13.28 -8.70 16.30
N ARG A 288 -14.16 -9.58 16.81
CA ARG A 288 -13.75 -10.90 17.31
C ARG A 288 -13.07 -11.74 16.24
N HIS A 289 -13.64 -11.81 15.04
CA HIS A 289 -13.05 -12.55 13.93
C HIS A 289 -11.65 -12.01 13.58
N THR A 290 -11.50 -10.68 13.52
CA THR A 290 -10.22 -10.01 13.24
C THR A 290 -9.18 -10.30 14.33
N ILE A 291 -9.59 -10.36 15.61
CA ILE A 291 -8.71 -10.76 16.72
C ILE A 291 -8.24 -12.21 16.56
N LEU A 292 -9.13 -13.14 16.19
CA LEU A 292 -8.76 -14.54 15.96
C LEU A 292 -7.74 -14.67 14.81
N GLN A 293 -7.92 -13.93 13.72
CA GLN A 293 -6.94 -13.84 12.63
C GLN A 293 -5.60 -13.23 13.11
N GLY A 294 -5.65 -12.19 13.95
CA GLY A 294 -4.47 -11.56 14.56
C GLY A 294 -3.68 -12.53 15.45
N LEU A 295 -4.36 -13.39 16.23
CA LEU A 295 -3.73 -14.44 17.02
C LEU A 295 -3.10 -15.53 16.15
N GLN A 296 -3.80 -15.93 15.09
CA GLN A 296 -3.34 -16.93 14.13
C GLN A 296 -2.04 -16.50 13.44
N SER A 297 -2.03 -15.29 12.88
CA SER A 297 -0.89 -14.70 12.17
C SER A 297 0.28 -14.33 13.08
N GLY A 298 0.08 -14.30 14.40
CA GLY A 298 1.09 -13.87 15.36
C GLY A 298 1.21 -12.34 15.52
N LEU A 299 0.30 -11.58 14.91
CA LEU A 299 0.19 -10.13 15.13
C LEU A 299 -0.14 -9.84 16.60
N ILE A 300 -1.05 -10.61 17.20
CA ILE A 300 -1.40 -10.51 18.62
C ILE A 300 -0.55 -11.52 19.41
N PRO A 301 0.10 -11.12 20.52
CA PRO A 301 0.91 -12.03 21.31
C PRO A 301 0.08 -13.17 21.91
N ARG A 302 0.65 -14.37 21.94
CA ARG A 302 -0.01 -15.60 22.43
C ARG A 302 0.22 -15.77 23.92
N THR A 303 -0.46 -14.96 24.72
CA THR A 303 -0.32 -15.00 26.18
C THR A 303 -1.27 -16.00 26.83
N GLN A 304 -0.94 -16.44 28.05
CA GLN A 304 -1.75 -17.41 28.79
C GLN A 304 -3.16 -16.87 29.09
N SER A 305 -3.28 -15.57 29.39
CA SER A 305 -4.57 -14.89 29.60
C SER A 305 -5.49 -14.95 28.38
N LEU A 306 -4.93 -14.77 27.18
CA LEU A 306 -5.66 -14.89 25.93
C LEU A 306 -6.01 -16.34 25.60
N LYS A 307 -5.12 -17.28 25.91
CA LYS A 307 -5.41 -18.72 25.78
C LYS A 307 -6.62 -19.12 26.62
N GLU A 308 -6.68 -18.69 27.87
CA GLU A 308 -7.81 -18.98 28.79
C GLU A 308 -9.13 -18.40 28.28
N ARG A 309 -9.12 -17.15 27.78
CA ARG A 309 -10.30 -16.55 27.16
C ARG A 309 -10.76 -17.30 25.92
N LEU A 310 -9.81 -17.72 25.08
CA LEU A 310 -10.10 -18.45 23.86
C LEU A 310 -10.62 -19.86 24.15
N LEU A 311 -10.12 -20.52 25.20
CA LEU A 311 -10.69 -21.78 25.71
C LEU A 311 -12.15 -21.60 26.15
N ASN A 312 -12.50 -20.48 26.80
CA ASN A 312 -13.89 -20.20 27.16
C ASN A 312 -14.79 -20.05 25.93
N ALA A 313 -14.33 -19.36 24.88
CA ALA A 313 -15.06 -19.27 23.61
C ALA A 313 -15.21 -20.65 22.93
N ALA A 314 -14.13 -21.44 22.90
CA ALA A 314 -14.13 -22.78 22.30
C ALA A 314 -15.04 -23.79 23.03
N ASN A 315 -15.18 -23.65 24.35
CA ASN A 315 -16.03 -24.52 25.18
C ASN A 315 -17.50 -24.05 25.22
N ASN A 316 -17.81 -22.85 24.73
CA ASN A 316 -19.17 -22.35 24.67
C ASN A 316 -19.85 -22.80 23.36
N HIS A 317 -20.72 -23.81 23.43
CA HIS A 317 -21.44 -24.34 22.26
C HIS A 317 -22.35 -23.34 21.56
N SER A 318 -22.75 -22.26 22.24
CA SER A 318 -23.57 -21.19 21.67
C SER A 318 -22.73 -20.07 21.04
N ASP A 319 -21.40 -20.15 21.12
CA ASP A 319 -20.53 -19.11 20.54
C ASP A 319 -20.45 -19.26 19.01
N PRO A 320 -20.80 -18.23 18.23
CA PRO A 320 -20.76 -18.28 16.78
C PRO A 320 -19.35 -18.47 16.21
N LEU A 321 -18.29 -18.12 16.97
CA LEU A 321 -16.90 -18.26 16.55
C LEU A 321 -16.18 -19.42 17.26
N ARG A 322 -16.94 -20.38 17.81
CA ARG A 322 -16.41 -21.54 18.52
C ARG A 322 -15.38 -22.32 17.70
N ASN A 323 -15.70 -22.63 16.44
CA ASN A 323 -14.84 -23.49 15.63
C ASN A 323 -13.53 -22.79 15.28
N GLU A 324 -13.60 -21.51 14.95
CA GLU A 324 -12.45 -20.63 14.72
C GLU A 324 -11.58 -20.56 15.97
N ALA A 325 -12.18 -20.40 17.15
CA ALA A 325 -11.45 -20.41 18.41
C ALA A 325 -10.70 -21.73 18.65
N ILE A 326 -11.34 -22.87 18.37
CA ILE A 326 -10.70 -24.21 18.44
C ILE A 326 -9.51 -24.29 17.46
N GLN A 327 -9.66 -23.81 16.23
CA GLN A 327 -8.58 -23.85 15.24
C GLN A 327 -7.38 -22.98 15.65
N VAL A 328 -7.63 -21.77 16.15
CA VAL A 328 -6.58 -20.88 16.64
C VAL A 328 -5.86 -21.51 17.84
N LEU A 329 -6.57 -22.11 18.79
CA LEU A 329 -5.95 -22.83 19.91
C LEU A 329 -5.04 -23.96 19.44
N LYS A 330 -5.49 -24.77 18.48
CA LYS A 330 -4.74 -25.94 18.00
C LYS A 330 -3.50 -25.57 17.18
N SER A 331 -3.51 -24.43 16.50
CA SER A 331 -2.46 -24.06 15.55
C SER A 331 -1.52 -22.95 16.04
N ALA A 332 -2.01 -22.06 16.90
CA ALA A 332 -1.23 -20.91 17.37
C ALA A 332 -0.76 -21.05 18.82
N PHE A 333 -1.40 -21.86 19.66
CA PHE A 333 -1.08 -21.99 21.08
C PHE A 333 -0.49 -23.37 21.43
N TYR A 334 0.36 -23.38 22.46
CA TYR A 334 0.72 -24.63 23.12
C TYR A 334 -0.45 -25.10 23.97
N ILE A 335 -1.10 -26.19 23.55
CA ILE A 335 -2.18 -26.85 24.27
C ILE A 335 -1.69 -28.17 24.88
N SER A 336 -2.09 -28.42 26.12
CA SER A 336 -1.87 -29.68 26.80
C SER A 336 -2.77 -30.78 26.22
N ASN A 337 -2.44 -32.04 26.50
CA ASN A 337 -3.27 -33.17 26.07
C ASN A 337 -4.71 -33.12 26.64
N ILE A 338 -4.86 -32.60 27.87
CA ILE A 338 -6.18 -32.45 28.50
C ILE A 338 -7.01 -31.41 27.74
N GLU A 339 -6.42 -30.25 27.45
CA GLU A 339 -7.08 -29.20 26.66
C GLU A 339 -7.41 -29.70 25.24
N TYR A 340 -6.50 -30.44 24.60
CA TYR A 340 -6.75 -31.02 23.28
C TYR A 340 -7.95 -31.97 23.27
N GLN A 341 -8.08 -32.83 24.28
CA GLN A 341 -9.21 -33.74 24.43
C GLN A 341 -10.52 -32.98 24.67
N GLN A 342 -10.48 -31.92 25.48
CA GLN A 342 -11.64 -31.04 25.71
C GLN A 342 -12.12 -30.36 24.42
N LEU A 343 -11.19 -29.97 23.53
CA LEU A 343 -11.50 -29.30 22.27
C LEU A 343 -11.95 -30.25 21.13
N THR A 344 -11.91 -31.56 21.36
CA THR A 344 -12.22 -32.58 20.33
C THR A 344 -13.51 -33.35 20.62
N ASN A 345 -13.96 -33.32 21.89
CA ASN A 345 -15.26 -33.80 22.32
C ASN A 345 -16.29 -32.66 22.30
#